data_AF-A0A7V8AYK1-F1
#
_entry.id   AF-A0A7V8AYK1-F1
#
_cell.length_a   1.000
_cell.length_b   1.000
_cell.length_c   1.000
_cell.angle_alpha   90.00
_cell.angle_beta   90.00
_cell.angle_gamma   90.00
#
_symmetry.space_group_name_H-M   'P 1'
#
loop_
_entity.id
_entity.type
_entity.pdbx_description
1 polymer ?
#
loop_
_entity_poly.entity_id
_entity_poly.type
_entity_poly.pdbx_seq_one_letter_code
_entity_poly.pdbx_strand_id
1 'polypeptide(L)'
;MITGNFALLAGLDVKEVQEWYLGVYSDAYEWVEMPNTLGMALFGDGGIVGSKPYAASGKYIHRMSNYCKKCFYDPNLTIGERACPFNLLYWDFMARHATQLKSNQRMNMVFSTWNQFPQEKKEAIQQEATSIFSKMEQGEL
;
A
#
# COMPACT_ATOMS: atom_id res chain seq x y z
N MET A 1 3.31 -8.12 -4.44
CA MET A 1 2.00 -7.88 -3.78
C MET A 1 2.01 -8.00 -2.25
N ILE A 2 3.09 -8.45 -1.61
CA ILE A 2 3.23 -8.39 -0.14
C ILE A 2 4.16 -7.22 0.21
N THR A 3 5.48 -7.42 0.16
CA THR A 3 6.50 -6.43 0.54
C THR A 3 6.42 -5.14 -0.27
N GLY A 4 6.46 -5.20 -1.60
CA GLY A 4 6.35 -4.00 -2.44
C GLY A 4 5.00 -3.27 -2.34
N ASN A 5 3.90 -3.99 -2.11
CA ASN A 5 2.60 -3.37 -1.87
C ASN A 5 2.58 -2.67 -0.50
N PHE A 6 3.13 -3.30 0.54
CA PHE A 6 3.26 -2.66 1.85
C PHE A 6 4.14 -1.40 1.76
N ALA A 7 5.29 -1.47 1.11
CA ALA A 7 6.20 -0.35 0.92
C ALA A 7 5.52 0.83 0.20
N LEU A 8 4.77 0.53 -0.88
CA LEU A 8 3.96 1.51 -1.59
C LEU A 8 2.91 2.17 -0.68
N LEU A 9 2.14 1.37 0.06
CA LEU A 9 1.07 1.88 0.91
C LEU A 9 1.60 2.69 2.09
N ALA A 10 2.69 2.24 2.69
CA ALA A 10 3.36 2.90 3.80
C ALA A 10 4.14 4.16 3.37
N GLY A 11 4.34 4.36 2.06
CA GLY A 11 5.09 5.50 1.55
C GLY A 11 6.57 5.46 1.93
N LEU A 12 7.17 4.27 1.94
CA LEU A 12 8.60 4.11 2.23
C LEU A 12 9.46 4.78 1.15
N ASP A 13 10.67 5.18 1.53
CA ASP A 13 11.63 5.77 0.60
C ASP A 13 11.96 4.78 -0.53
N VAL A 14 11.82 5.24 -1.77
CA VAL A 14 12.00 4.41 -2.96
C VAL A 14 13.41 3.84 -3.05
N LYS A 15 14.42 4.63 -2.65
CA LYS A 15 15.81 4.22 -2.72
C LYS A 15 16.11 3.16 -1.66
N GLU A 16 15.60 3.32 -0.44
CA GLU A 16 15.76 2.30 0.61
C GLU A 16 15.10 0.97 0.21
N VAL A 17 13.92 1.02 -0.41
CA VAL A 17 13.25 -0.18 -0.89
C VAL A 17 14.03 -0.84 -2.03
N GLN A 18 14.59 -0.05 -2.95
CA GLN A 18 15.45 -0.55 -4.03
C GLN A 18 16.72 -1.21 -3.46
N GLU A 19 17.41 -0.56 -2.52
CA GLU A 19 18.58 -1.11 -1.85
C GLU A 19 18.26 -2.43 -1.15
N TRP A 20 17.09 -2.52 -0.50
CA TRP A 20 16.63 -3.75 0.13
C TRP A 20 16.38 -4.87 -0.88
N TYR A 21 15.62 -4.62 -1.94
CA TYR A 21 15.35 -5.61 -2.99
C TYR A 21 16.63 -6.09 -3.68
N LEU A 22 17.58 -5.18 -3.91
CA LEU A 22 18.89 -5.49 -4.49
C LEU A 22 19.76 -6.34 -3.54
N GLY A 23 19.63 -6.15 -2.23
CA GLY A 23 20.42 -6.87 -1.23
C GLY A 23 19.92 -8.25 -0.83
N VAL A 24 18.62 -8.54 -0.99
CA VAL A 24 18.00 -9.76 -0.39
C VAL A 24 17.70 -10.89 -1.38
N TYR A 25 17.64 -10.61 -2.68
CA TYR A 25 17.35 -11.63 -3.70
C TYR A 25 18.62 -11.98 -4.49
N SER A 26 18.91 -13.27 -4.64
CA SER A 26 20.12 -13.77 -5.31
C SER A 26 20.19 -13.48 -6.81
N ASP A 27 19.05 -13.15 -7.42
CA ASP A 27 18.90 -12.79 -8.82
C ASP A 27 18.74 -11.28 -9.04
N ALA A 28 18.91 -10.47 -7.99
CA ALA A 28 18.78 -9.03 -8.09
C ALA A 28 20.05 -8.39 -8.66
N TYR A 29 19.91 -7.85 -9.86
CA TYR A 29 20.86 -6.93 -10.48
C TYR A 29 20.10 -5.66 -10.85
N GLU A 30 20.73 -4.50 -10.70
CA GLU A 30 20.05 -3.20 -10.83
C GLU A 30 19.24 -3.06 -12.13
N TRP A 31 19.77 -3.54 -13.27
CA TRP A 31 19.09 -3.44 -14.57
C TRP A 31 17.72 -4.14 -14.61
N VAL A 32 17.51 -5.17 -13.78
CA VAL A 32 16.23 -5.88 -13.66
C VAL A 32 15.47 -5.47 -12.39
N GLU A 33 16.16 -5.25 -11.29
CA GLU A 33 15.57 -4.92 -9.99
C GLU A 33 14.96 -3.50 -10.01
N MET A 34 15.71 -2.48 -10.44
CA MET A 34 15.28 -1.08 -10.41
C MET A 34 13.96 -0.84 -11.16
N PRO A 35 13.75 -1.26 -12.43
CA PRO A 35 12.48 -1.01 -13.11
C PRO A 35 11.31 -1.78 -12.46
N ASN A 36 11.56 -2.93 -11.84
CA ASN A 36 10.53 -3.66 -11.09
C ASN A 36 10.17 -2.96 -9.78
N THR A 37 11.15 -2.42 -9.06
CA THR A 37 10.91 -1.74 -7.79
C THR A 37 10.37 -0.33 -7.99
N LEU A 38 11.10 0.54 -8.69
CA LEU A 38 10.73 1.93 -8.94
C LEU A 38 9.40 2.02 -9.72
N GLY A 39 9.32 1.34 -10.86
CA GLY A 39 8.19 1.49 -11.77
C GLY A 39 7.01 0.61 -11.37
N MET A 40 7.22 -0.70 -11.34
CA MET A 40 6.12 -1.64 -11.15
C MET A 40 5.62 -1.67 -9.69
N ALA A 41 6.50 -1.82 -8.70
CA ALA A 41 6.08 -2.00 -7.31
C ALA A 41 5.66 -0.69 -6.66
N LEU A 42 6.43 0.38 -6.84
CA LEU A 42 6.27 1.65 -6.12
C LEU A 42 5.64 2.77 -6.95
N PHE A 43 5.44 2.57 -8.26
CA PHE A 43 4.85 3.57 -9.14
C PHE A 43 5.58 4.93 -9.09
N GLY A 44 6.86 4.93 -8.71
CA GLY A 44 7.69 6.12 -8.57
C GLY A 44 8.12 6.73 -9.91
N ASP A 45 7.93 5.99 -11.01
CA ASP A 45 8.16 6.46 -12.38
C ASP A 45 6.95 7.21 -12.99
N GLY A 46 5.84 7.35 -12.25
CA GLY A 46 4.63 8.01 -12.73
C GLY A 46 3.84 7.23 -13.80
N GLY A 47 4.16 5.94 -13.98
CA GLY A 47 3.44 5.04 -14.87
C GLY A 47 4.13 4.77 -16.21
N ILE A 48 5.46 4.84 -16.26
CA ILE A 48 6.23 4.42 -17.43
C ILE A 48 6.12 2.90 -17.61
N VAL A 49 6.30 2.13 -16.54
CA VAL A 49 6.20 0.66 -16.55
C VAL A 49 4.76 0.16 -16.32
N GLY A 50 3.95 0.92 -15.57
CA GLY A 50 2.60 0.51 -15.15
C GLY A 50 1.52 1.53 -15.51
N SER A 51 0.31 1.08 -15.84
CA SER A 51 -0.81 2.01 -16.10
C SER A 51 -1.55 2.48 -14.83
N LYS A 52 -1.22 1.91 -13.67
CA LYS A 52 -1.75 2.29 -12.35
C LYS A 52 -0.85 1.76 -11.23
N PRO A 53 -0.89 2.35 -10.03
CA PRO A 53 -0.21 1.77 -8.87
C PRO A 53 -0.80 0.41 -8.51
N TYR A 54 0.05 -0.58 -8.22
CA TYR A 54 -0.36 -1.90 -7.72
C TYR A 54 -0.67 -1.89 -6.21
N ALA A 55 -1.38 -0.86 -5.75
CA ALA A 55 -1.89 -0.74 -4.39
C ALA A 55 -3.08 -1.69 -4.19
N ALA A 56 -3.02 -2.52 -3.15
CA ALA A 56 -4.07 -3.48 -2.83
C ALA A 56 -4.29 -3.64 -1.33
N SER A 57 -5.55 -3.80 -0.94
CA SER A 57 -5.93 -4.02 0.45
C SER A 57 -5.75 -5.49 0.89
N GLY A 58 -5.99 -5.75 2.18
CA GLY A 58 -5.97 -7.11 2.75
C GLY A 58 -6.93 -8.08 2.06
N LYS A 59 -8.01 -7.58 1.44
CA LYS A 59 -8.94 -8.39 0.63
C LYS A 59 -8.25 -9.10 -0.54
N TYR A 60 -7.28 -8.45 -1.19
CA TYR A 60 -6.51 -9.07 -2.27
C TYR A 60 -5.67 -10.24 -1.75
N ILE A 61 -4.94 -10.00 -0.65
CA ILE A 61 -4.08 -11.01 -0.02
C ILE A 61 -4.91 -12.20 0.45
N HIS A 62 -6.07 -11.94 1.05
CA HIS A 62 -7.00 -12.98 1.48
C HIS A 62 -7.49 -13.87 0.34
N ARG A 63 -7.81 -13.26 -0.81
CA ARG A 63 -8.30 -13.99 -1.99
C ARG A 63 -7.19 -14.80 -2.69
N MET A 64 -5.97 -14.26 -2.71
CA MET A 64 -4.86 -14.81 -3.51
C MET A 64 -3.88 -15.66 -2.69
N SER A 65 -4.13 -15.86 -1.38
CA SER A 65 -3.24 -16.62 -0.50
C SER A 65 -3.99 -17.31 0.64
N ASN A 66 -3.27 -18.07 1.45
CA ASN A 66 -3.76 -18.66 2.70
C ASN A 66 -3.25 -17.94 3.96
N TYR A 67 -2.50 -16.83 3.84
CA TYR A 67 -1.87 -16.14 4.97
C TYR A 67 -2.87 -15.66 6.03
N CYS A 68 -4.02 -15.17 5.60
CA CYS A 68 -5.01 -14.60 6.51
C CYS A 68 -5.68 -15.64 7.43
N LYS A 69 -5.64 -16.95 7.09
CA LYS A 69 -6.38 -17.99 7.86
C LYS A 69 -5.92 -18.12 9.31
N LYS A 70 -4.65 -17.81 9.58
CA LYS A 70 -4.03 -17.86 10.92
C LYS A 70 -3.47 -16.52 11.36
N CYS A 71 -3.77 -15.45 10.63
CA CYS A 71 -3.31 -14.12 10.97
C CYS A 71 -4.12 -13.58 12.15
N PHE A 72 -3.48 -12.83 13.04
CA PHE A 72 -4.16 -12.12 14.12
C PHE A 72 -5.22 -11.15 13.56
N TYR A 73 -4.86 -10.48 12.46
CA TYR A 73 -5.69 -9.49 11.80
C TYR A 73 -6.74 -10.11 10.87
N ASP A 74 -7.92 -9.49 10.84
CA ASP A 74 -9.03 -9.82 9.96
C ASP A 74 -8.99 -8.97 8.66
N PRO A 75 -8.87 -9.61 7.48
CA PRO A 75 -8.88 -8.89 6.20
C PRO A 75 -10.23 -8.27 5.82
N ASN A 76 -11.29 -8.49 6.58
CA ASN A 76 -12.61 -7.88 6.36
C ASN A 76 -12.79 -6.57 7.16
N LEU A 77 -11.97 -6.35 8.19
CA LEU A 77 -12.02 -5.16 9.03
C LEU A 77 -11.06 -4.10 8.48
N THR A 78 -11.51 -2.84 8.43
CA THR A 78 -10.70 -1.70 7.96
C THR A 78 -10.15 -0.85 9.11
N ILE A 79 -10.83 -0.82 10.25
CA ILE A 79 -10.57 0.04 11.41
C ILE A 79 -10.65 -0.83 12.67
N GLY A 80 -9.86 -0.50 13.71
CA GLY A 80 -9.86 -1.17 15.01
C GLY A 80 -8.72 -2.19 15.19
N GLU A 81 -8.55 -2.68 16.42
CA GLU A 81 -7.35 -3.44 16.84
C GLU A 81 -7.07 -4.70 16.01
N ARG A 82 -8.11 -5.35 15.47
CA ARG A 82 -7.99 -6.54 14.63
C ARG A 82 -8.00 -6.23 13.13
N ALA A 83 -8.09 -4.97 12.71
CA ALA A 83 -8.12 -4.64 11.31
C ALA A 83 -6.79 -4.95 10.62
N CYS A 84 -6.85 -5.55 9.44
CA CYS A 84 -5.66 -5.76 8.62
C CYS A 84 -5.06 -4.40 8.24
N PRO A 85 -3.77 -4.13 8.57
CA PRO A 85 -3.13 -2.85 8.28
C PRO A 85 -3.20 -2.47 6.79
N PHE A 86 -3.16 -3.45 5.88
CA PHE A 86 -3.30 -3.20 4.44
C PHE A 86 -4.64 -2.57 4.06
N ASN A 87 -5.74 -2.85 4.78
CA ASN A 87 -7.03 -2.24 4.46
C ASN A 87 -7.04 -0.76 4.79
N LEU A 88 -6.50 -0.42 5.96
CA LEU A 88 -6.39 0.95 6.43
C LEU A 88 -5.42 1.75 5.55
N LEU A 89 -4.19 1.26 5.42
CA LEU A 89 -3.12 1.89 4.63
C LEU A 89 -3.49 2.02 3.15
N TYR A 90 -4.30 1.11 2.60
CA TYR A 90 -4.82 1.24 1.24
C TYR A 90 -5.66 2.49 1.06
N TRP A 91 -6.62 2.75 1.96
CA TRP A 91 -7.48 3.92 1.85
C TRP A 91 -6.76 5.21 2.19
N ASP A 92 -5.87 5.17 3.20
CA ASP A 92 -4.98 6.28 3.52
C ASP A 92 -4.08 6.66 2.32
N PHE A 93 -3.43 5.70 1.67
CA PHE A 93 -2.64 5.92 0.46
C PHE A 93 -3.46 6.59 -0.65
N MET A 94 -4.67 6.10 -0.91
CA MET A 94 -5.55 6.71 -1.92
C MET A 94 -5.91 8.14 -1.54
N ALA A 95 -6.19 8.42 -0.27
CA ALA A 95 -6.53 9.75 0.20
C ALA A 95 -5.35 10.73 0.11
N ARG A 96 -4.17 10.34 0.60
CA ARG A 96 -2.95 11.18 0.59
C ARG A 96 -2.46 11.49 -0.82
N HIS A 97 -2.67 10.58 -1.78
CA HIS A 97 -2.24 10.74 -3.17
C HIS A 97 -3.38 11.07 -4.15
N ALA A 98 -4.55 11.51 -3.64
CA ALA A 98 -5.72 11.77 -4.46
C ALA A 98 -5.45 12.80 -5.57
N THR A 99 -4.68 13.85 -5.28
CA THR A 99 -4.37 14.90 -6.26
C THR A 99 -3.55 14.38 -7.44
N GLN A 100 -2.57 13.50 -7.20
CA GLN A 100 -1.75 12.90 -8.26
C GLN A 100 -2.51 11.81 -9.03
N LEU A 101 -3.35 11.04 -8.34
CA LEU A 101 -3.97 9.83 -8.91
C LEU A 101 -5.37 10.06 -9.49
N LYS A 102 -6.06 11.18 -9.18
CA LYS A 102 -7.44 11.43 -9.64
C LYS A 102 -7.60 11.49 -11.17
N SER A 103 -6.54 11.85 -11.91
CA SER A 103 -6.56 11.87 -13.38
C SER A 103 -6.41 10.48 -13.99
N ASN A 104 -5.98 9.48 -13.22
CA ASN A 104 -5.85 8.12 -13.70
C ASN A 104 -7.23 7.46 -13.81
N GLN A 105 -7.68 7.23 -15.05
CA GLN A 105 -8.99 6.65 -15.35
C GLN A 105 -9.22 5.29 -14.67
N ARG A 106 -8.17 4.49 -14.45
CA ARG A 106 -8.27 3.19 -13.77
C ARG A 106 -8.54 3.33 -12.27
N MET A 107 -8.39 4.53 -11.71
CA MET A 107 -8.62 4.84 -10.30
C MET A 107 -10.00 5.48 -10.04
N ASN A 108 -10.76 5.81 -11.09
CA ASN A 108 -12.06 6.48 -10.96
C ASN A 108 -13.04 5.76 -10.01
N MET A 109 -13.16 4.44 -10.12
CA MET A 109 -14.05 3.65 -9.26
C MET A 109 -13.58 3.63 -7.80
N VAL A 110 -12.26 3.63 -7.58
CA VAL A 110 -11.66 3.67 -6.24
C VAL A 110 -11.99 5.01 -5.58
N PHE A 111 -11.78 6.12 -6.28
CA PHE A 111 -12.10 7.44 -5.77
C PHE A 111 -13.61 7.68 -5.61
N SER A 112 -14.44 7.12 -6.49
CA SER A 112 -15.90 7.13 -6.30
C SER A 112 -16.30 6.45 -4.99
N THR A 113 -15.71 5.29 -4.70
CA THR A 113 -15.95 4.56 -3.44
C THR A 113 -15.47 5.35 -2.23
N TRP A 114 -14.25 5.91 -2.29
CA TRP A 114 -13.71 6.74 -1.23
C TRP A 114 -14.62 7.95 -0.94
N ASN A 115 -15.10 8.63 -1.98
CA ASN A 115 -15.94 9.81 -1.83
C ASN A 115 -17.27 9.50 -1.12
N GLN A 116 -17.80 8.29 -1.29
CA GLN A 116 -19.03 7.83 -0.62
C GLN A 116 -18.83 7.48 0.86
N PHE A 117 -17.60 7.33 1.36
CA PHE A 117 -17.39 7.06 2.78
C PHE A 117 -17.86 8.25 3.65
N PRO A 118 -18.54 7.99 4.78
CA PRO A 118 -18.86 9.01 5.76
C PRO A 118 -17.60 9.73 6.23
N GLN A 119 -17.72 11.03 6.53
CA GLN A 119 -16.59 11.86 6.93
C GLN A 119 -15.88 11.30 8.17
N GLU A 120 -16.63 10.86 9.18
CA GLU A 120 -16.12 10.19 10.38
C GLU A 120 -15.24 8.98 10.05
N LYS A 121 -15.63 8.17 9.07
CA LYS A 121 -14.84 7.01 8.64
C LYS A 121 -13.53 7.43 7.97
N LYS A 122 -13.55 8.50 7.18
CA LYS A 122 -12.34 9.02 6.52
C LYS A 122 -11.34 9.55 7.56
N GLU A 123 -11.85 10.28 8.55
CA GLU A 123 -11.06 10.81 9.67
C GLU A 123 -10.47 9.69 10.53
N ALA A 124 -11.27 8.67 10.87
CA ALA A 124 -10.79 7.50 11.61
C ALA A 124 -9.67 6.76 10.87
N ILE A 125 -9.79 6.57 9.54
CA ILE A 125 -8.73 5.97 8.72
C ILE A 125 -7.43 6.79 8.80
N GLN A 126 -7.51 8.11 8.67
CA GLN A 126 -6.34 8.99 8.71
C GLN A 126 -5.67 9.02 10.10
N GLN A 127 -6.48 9.03 11.17
CA GLN A 127 -5.97 9.01 12.54
C GLN A 127 -5.27 7.69 12.87
N GLU A 128 -5.89 6.55 12.57
CA GLU A 128 -5.27 5.24 12.78
C GLU A 128 -4.03 5.05 11.90
N ALA A 129 -4.00 5.61 10.67
CA ALA A 129 -2.83 5.52 9.79
C ALA A 129 -1.66 6.29 10.38
N THR A 130 -1.92 7.50 10.90
CA THR A 130 -0.92 8.30 11.61
C THR A 130 -0.35 7.55 12.82
N SER A 131 -1.21 6.85 13.58
CA SER A 131 -0.76 6.02 14.70
C SER A 131 0.12 4.85 14.25
N ILE A 132 -0.22 4.17 13.15
CA ILE A 132 0.61 3.12 12.57
C ILE A 132 1.97 3.67 12.15
N PHE A 133 2.02 4.81 11.44
CA PHE A 133 3.27 5.41 11.02
C PHE A 133 4.16 5.80 12.20
N SER A 134 3.58 6.39 13.25
CA SER A 134 4.34 6.72 14.47
C SER A 134 4.94 5.48 15.15
N LYS A 135 4.21 4.36 15.19
CA LYS A 135 4.73 3.08 15.70
C LYS A 135 5.83 2.50 14.81
N MET A 136 5.71 2.63 13.50
CA MET A 136 6.74 2.20 12.55
C MET A 136 8.04 2.97 12.74
N GLU A 137 7.97 4.29 12.93
CA GLU A 137 9.13 5.14 13.22
C GLU A 137 9.84 4.75 14.53
N GLN A 138 9.09 4.21 15.49
CA GLN A 138 9.61 3.71 16.77
C GLN A 138 10.08 2.24 16.70
N GLY A 139 9.82 1.53 15.60
CA GLY A 139 10.13 0.10 15.46
C GLY A 139 9.22 -0.82 16.27
N GLU A 140 8.00 -0.38 16.60
CA GLU A 140 7.06 -1.07 17.49
C GLU A 140 5.89 -1.78 16.76
N LEU A 141 5.92 -1.82 15.43
CA LEU A 141 4.86 -2.43 14.60
C LEU A 141 5.05 -3.94 14.39
#